data_AF-Q5M423-F1
#
_entry.id   AF-Q5M423-F1
#
_cell.length_a   1.000
_cell.length_b   1.000
_cell.length_c   1.000
_cell.angle_alpha   90.00
_cell.angle_beta   90.00
_cell.angle_gamma   90.00
#
_symmetry.space_group_name_H-M   'P 1'
#
loop_
_entity.id
_entity.type
_entity.pdbx_description
1 polymer ?
#
loop_
_entity_poly.entity_id
_entity_poly.type
_entity_poly.pdbx_seq_one_letter_code
_entity_poly.pdbx_strand_id
1 'polypeptide(L)'
;MEELGHTVDVDECTTVDAADFEDADICIVATYTYGDGELPDEIVDFYEDLADLDLSGKIFGVVGSGDTFYDYFCKSVDEFETQFTFTGATKGADSVKVDLSAEDEDIENLEAFAEKISEALA
;
A
#
# COMPACT_ATOMS: atom_id res chain seq x y z
N MET A 1 13.22 -1.03 -3.25
CA MET A 1 12.85 -0.20 -4.42
C MET A 1 14.04 0.61 -4.94
N GLU A 2 14.72 1.44 -4.14
CA GLU A 2 15.90 2.20 -4.60
C GLU A 2 17.03 1.30 -5.14
N GLU A 3 17.31 0.17 -4.47
CA GLU A 3 18.29 -0.82 -4.92
C GLU A 3 17.92 -1.49 -6.24
N LEU A 4 16.64 -1.45 -6.62
CA LEU A 4 16.12 -1.94 -7.90
C LEU A 4 16.15 -0.86 -8.99
N GLY A 5 16.65 0.34 -8.68
CA GLY A 5 16.88 1.43 -9.64
C GLY A 5 15.76 2.47 -9.75
N HIS A 6 14.77 2.43 -8.85
CA HIS A 6 13.67 3.40 -8.82
C HIS A 6 14.04 4.65 -8.02
N THR A 7 13.49 5.80 -8.42
CA THR A 7 13.41 6.97 -7.52
C THR A 7 12.23 6.75 -6.59
N VAL A 8 12.44 6.92 -5.29
CA VAL A 8 11.44 6.59 -4.26
C VAL A 8 11.24 7.80 -3.36
N ASP A 9 10.00 8.23 -3.25
CA ASP A 9 9.55 9.19 -2.24
C ASP A 9 8.78 8.42 -1.16
N VAL A 10 9.04 8.75 0.11
CA VAL A 10 8.42 8.11 1.27
C VAL A 10 7.92 9.20 2.21
N ASP A 11 6.60 9.32 2.29
CA ASP A 11 5.94 10.38 3.02
C ASP A 11 4.86 9.82 3.94
N GLU A 12 4.52 10.62 4.96
CA GLU A 12 3.43 10.31 5.88
C GLU A 12 2.12 10.86 5.28
N CYS A 13 1.02 10.13 5.43
CA CYS A 13 -0.22 10.41 4.70
C CYS A 13 -0.82 11.80 4.94
N THR A 14 -0.54 12.46 6.07
CA THR A 14 -1.02 13.82 6.34
C THR A 14 -0.17 14.92 5.69
N THR A 15 0.90 14.54 5.00
CA THR A 15 1.87 15.46 4.38
C THR A 15 1.85 15.43 2.85
N VAL A 16 1.02 14.58 2.26
CA VAL A 16 0.86 14.36 0.81
C VAL A 16 -0.61 14.33 0.42
N ASP A 17 -0.88 14.53 -0.87
CA ASP A 17 -2.22 14.40 -1.44
C ASP A 17 -2.30 13.09 -2.24
N ALA A 18 -3.46 12.42 -2.26
CA ALA A 18 -3.62 11.18 -3.04
C ALA A 18 -3.32 11.39 -4.54
N ALA A 19 -3.57 12.60 -5.05
CA ALA A 19 -3.29 13.00 -6.43
C ALA A 19 -1.79 12.95 -6.79
N ASP A 20 -0.88 12.96 -5.82
CA ASP A 20 0.57 12.81 -6.08
C ASP A 20 0.88 11.46 -6.77
N PHE A 21 0.02 10.46 -6.61
CA PHE A 21 0.11 9.19 -7.35
C PHE A 21 -0.08 9.31 -8.87
N GLU A 22 -0.71 10.38 -9.35
CA GLU A 22 -0.85 10.61 -10.81
C GLU A 22 0.51 10.88 -11.47
N ASP A 23 1.46 11.44 -10.71
CA ASP A 23 2.82 11.76 -11.16
C ASP A 23 3.82 10.60 -10.95
N ALA A 24 3.44 9.56 -10.20
CA ALA A 24 4.26 8.37 -9.96
C ALA A 24 4.00 7.26 -10.98
N ASP A 25 4.97 6.36 -11.18
CA ASP A 25 4.76 5.12 -11.96
C ASP A 25 4.24 3.96 -11.09
N ILE A 26 4.67 3.95 -9.82
CA ILE A 26 4.37 2.93 -8.81
C ILE A 26 3.79 3.62 -7.58
N CYS A 27 2.63 3.16 -7.13
CA CYS A 27 1.90 3.69 -5.97
C CYS A 27 1.87 2.63 -4.86
N ILE A 28 2.46 2.91 -3.70
CA ILE A 28 2.47 1.96 -2.58
C ILE A 28 1.87 2.63 -1.35
N VAL A 29 0.91 1.95 -0.71
CA VAL A 29 0.40 2.34 0.61
C VAL A 29 0.90 1.35 1.65
N ALA A 30 1.48 1.87 2.73
CA ALA A 30 1.79 1.13 3.94
C ALA A 30 0.85 1.62 5.06
N THR A 31 -0.05 0.77 5.54
CA THR A 31 -1.07 1.18 6.53
C THR A 31 -1.20 0.18 7.67
N TYR A 32 -1.67 0.65 8.82
CA TYR A 32 -2.06 -0.20 9.93
C TYR A 32 -3.59 -0.26 10.03
N THR A 33 -4.11 -1.11 10.91
CA THR A 33 -5.56 -1.20 11.17
C THR A 33 -5.86 -0.79 12.61
N TYR A 34 -6.85 0.07 12.79
CA TYR A 34 -7.25 0.60 14.08
C TYR A 34 -8.48 -0.12 14.64
N GLY A 35 -8.50 -0.33 15.95
CA GLY A 35 -9.66 -0.84 16.67
C GLY A 35 -10.26 -2.12 16.09
N ASP A 36 -11.54 -2.04 15.69
CA ASP A 36 -12.33 -3.18 15.20
C ASP A 36 -12.30 -3.28 13.66
N GLY A 37 -11.12 -3.08 13.07
CA GLY A 37 -10.94 -3.18 11.62
C GLY A 37 -11.13 -1.87 10.85
N GLU A 38 -10.96 -0.73 11.50
CA GLU A 38 -11.14 0.59 10.91
C GLU A 38 -9.82 1.10 10.29
N LEU A 39 -9.96 1.98 9.29
CA LEU A 39 -8.83 2.75 8.78
C LEU A 39 -8.30 3.68 9.89
N PRO A 40 -6.98 3.92 9.98
CA PRO A 40 -6.40 4.98 10.79
C PRO A 40 -7.06 6.33 10.49
N ASP A 41 -7.44 7.10 11.52
CA ASP A 41 -8.12 8.39 11.34
C ASP A 41 -7.35 9.33 10.40
N GLU A 42 -6.01 9.32 10.49
CA GLU A 42 -5.13 10.17 9.70
C GLU A 42 -5.10 9.83 8.20
N ILE A 43 -5.43 8.59 7.81
CA ILE A 43 -5.36 8.14 6.41
C ILE A 43 -6.74 8.11 5.73
N VAL A 44 -7.82 8.41 6.47
CA VAL A 44 -9.20 8.39 5.94
C VAL A 44 -9.35 9.39 4.79
N ASP A 45 -8.91 10.63 4.97
CA ASP A 45 -9.01 11.66 3.92
C ASP A 45 -8.28 11.22 2.65
N PHE A 46 -7.07 10.64 2.79
CA PHE A 46 -6.30 10.09 1.68
C PHE A 46 -7.04 8.93 0.97
N TYR A 47 -7.68 8.04 1.74
CA TYR A 47 -8.45 6.92 1.20
C TYR A 47 -9.68 7.39 0.41
N GLU A 48 -10.38 8.41 0.92
CA GLU A 48 -11.53 9.02 0.25
C GLU A 48 -11.10 9.72 -1.04
N ASP A 49 -10.04 10.53 -1.02
CA ASP A 49 -9.54 11.23 -2.20
C ASP A 49 -9.02 10.26 -3.28
N LEU A 50 -8.39 9.15 -2.87
CA LEU A 50 -7.96 8.09 -3.79
C LEU A 50 -9.13 7.52 -4.61
N ALA A 51 -10.36 7.52 -4.07
CA ALA A 51 -11.56 7.02 -4.75
C ALA A 51 -11.87 7.72 -6.08
N ASP A 52 -11.50 9.00 -6.17
CA ASP A 52 -11.88 9.88 -7.25
C ASP A 52 -10.81 9.96 -8.36
N LEU A 53 -9.70 9.24 -8.20
CA LEU A 53 -8.58 9.25 -9.15
C LEU A 53 -8.72 8.18 -10.25
N ASP A 54 -8.16 8.49 -11.42
CA ASP A 54 -7.91 7.53 -12.49
C ASP A 54 -6.41 7.24 -12.57
N LEU A 55 -6.01 6.11 -11.99
CA LEU A 55 -4.63 5.63 -11.97
C LEU A 55 -4.42 4.53 -13.03
N SER A 56 -5.17 4.57 -14.13
CA SER A 56 -4.98 3.67 -15.27
C SER A 56 -3.53 3.73 -15.78
N GLY A 57 -2.90 2.57 -15.86
CA GLY A 57 -1.51 2.44 -16.29
C GLY A 57 -0.47 2.60 -15.18
N LYS A 58 -0.88 2.89 -13.94
CA LYS A 58 -0.01 2.83 -12.76
C LYS A 58 0.05 1.42 -12.20
N ILE A 59 1.17 1.07 -11.58
CA ILE A 59 1.30 -0.15 -10.78
C ILE A 59 1.04 0.20 -9.33
N PHE A 60 0.27 -0.62 -8.61
CA PHE A 60 0.09 -0.44 -7.18
C PHE A 60 0.47 -1.68 -6.37
N GLY A 61 0.74 -1.45 -5.09
CA GLY A 61 0.81 -2.49 -4.08
C GLY A 61 0.46 -1.94 -2.70
N VAL A 62 0.06 -2.83 -1.79
CA VAL A 62 -0.31 -2.44 -0.43
C VAL A 62 0.39 -3.35 0.56
N VAL A 63 0.96 -2.77 1.61
CA VAL A 63 1.57 -3.49 2.71
C VAL A 63 1.02 -2.95 4.02
N GLY A 64 1.16 -3.70 5.11
CA GLY A 64 0.71 -3.20 6.39
C GLY A 64 1.05 -4.09 7.57
N SER A 65 0.96 -3.49 8.75
CA SER A 65 1.08 -4.19 10.02
C SER A 65 -0.27 -4.22 10.73
N GLY A 66 -0.53 -5.31 11.43
CA GLY A 66 -1.72 -5.51 12.26
C GLY A 66 -1.41 -6.41 13.43
N ASP A 67 -2.44 -6.84 14.15
CA ASP A 67 -2.31 -7.75 15.27
C ASP A 67 -3.31 -8.89 15.10
N THR A 68 -2.81 -10.12 14.97
CA THR A 68 -3.64 -11.33 14.79
C THR A 68 -4.51 -11.66 16.00
N PHE A 69 -4.31 -10.97 17.13
CA PHE A 69 -5.19 -11.04 18.30
C PHE A 69 -6.60 -10.49 18.02
N TYR A 70 -6.74 -9.56 17.07
CA TYR A 70 -8.03 -9.00 16.67
C TYR A 70 -8.65 -9.77 15.51
N ASP A 71 -9.98 -9.75 15.41
CA ASP A 71 -10.72 -10.47 14.36
C ASP A 71 -10.42 -9.94 12.94
N TYR A 72 -9.98 -8.69 12.83
CA TYR A 72 -9.76 -7.98 11.57
C TYR A 72 -8.26 -7.74 11.27
N PHE A 73 -7.52 -8.83 11.05
CA PHE A 73 -6.08 -8.76 10.73
C PHE A 73 -5.80 -8.00 9.42
N CYS A 74 -5.15 -6.84 9.56
CA CYS A 74 -4.77 -5.94 8.45
C CYS A 74 -5.91 -5.63 7.48
N LYS A 75 -7.13 -5.41 7.98
CA LYS A 75 -8.31 -5.11 7.13
C LYS A 75 -8.10 -3.88 6.25
N SER A 76 -7.41 -2.86 6.76
CA SER A 76 -7.07 -1.64 6.00
C SER A 76 -6.28 -1.94 4.73
N VAL A 77 -5.41 -2.96 4.75
CA VAL A 77 -4.64 -3.39 3.57
C VAL A 77 -5.59 -3.89 2.47
N ASP A 78 -6.62 -4.65 2.84
CA ASP A 78 -7.62 -5.16 1.90
C ASP A 78 -8.51 -4.04 1.36
N GLU A 79 -8.82 -3.05 2.21
CA GLU A 79 -9.60 -1.87 1.83
C GLU A 79 -8.84 -1.02 0.81
N PHE A 80 -7.56 -0.75 1.03
CA PHE A 80 -6.71 -0.02 0.06
C PHE A 80 -6.50 -0.81 -1.23
N GLU A 81 -6.31 -2.13 -1.17
CA GLU A 81 -6.19 -2.95 -2.38
C GLU A 81 -7.46 -2.86 -3.24
N THR A 82 -8.62 -2.92 -2.59
CA THR A 82 -9.92 -2.75 -3.24
C THR A 82 -10.05 -1.35 -3.85
N GLN A 83 -9.63 -0.32 -3.12
CA GLN A 83 -9.69 1.07 -3.56
C GLN A 83 -8.83 1.33 -4.80
N PHE A 84 -7.57 0.90 -4.79
CA PHE A 84 -6.69 0.99 -5.96
C PHE A 84 -7.23 0.22 -7.17
N THR A 85 -7.91 -0.90 -6.94
CA THR A 85 -8.53 -1.63 -8.05
C THR A 85 -9.64 -0.80 -8.73
N PHE A 86 -10.35 0.03 -7.96
CA PHE A 86 -11.38 0.93 -8.52
C PHE A 86 -10.81 2.11 -9.31
N THR A 87 -9.58 2.55 -9.01
CA THR A 87 -8.92 3.65 -9.75
C THR A 87 -8.37 3.21 -11.11
N GLY A 88 -8.41 1.91 -11.43
CA GLY A 88 -7.86 1.36 -12.68
C GLY A 88 -6.36 1.03 -12.64
N ALA A 89 -5.70 1.24 -11.49
CA ALA A 89 -4.32 0.81 -11.29
C ALA A 89 -4.21 -0.74 -11.36
N THR A 90 -3.03 -1.23 -11.75
CA THR A 90 -2.75 -2.66 -11.85
C THR A 90 -1.99 -3.14 -10.61
N LYS A 91 -2.50 -4.18 -9.95
CA LYS A 91 -1.81 -4.80 -8.82
C LYS A 91 -0.51 -5.45 -9.29
N GLY A 92 0.63 -4.96 -8.82
CA GLY A 92 1.94 -5.49 -9.23
C GLY A 92 2.41 -6.70 -8.41
N ALA A 93 1.96 -6.82 -7.15
CA ALA A 93 2.28 -7.94 -6.28
C ALA A 93 1.18 -8.19 -5.24
N ASP A 94 1.13 -9.40 -4.70
CA ASP A 94 0.26 -9.72 -3.56
C ASP A 94 0.66 -8.91 -2.33
N SER A 95 -0.35 -8.38 -1.63
CA SER A 95 -0.16 -7.53 -0.45
C SER A 95 0.52 -8.29 0.68
N VAL A 96 1.43 -7.61 1.39
CA VAL A 96 2.17 -8.20 2.53
C VAL A 96 1.59 -7.68 3.84
N LYS A 97 1.15 -8.61 4.70
CA LYS A 97 0.56 -8.33 6.01
C LYS A 97 1.48 -8.88 7.10
N VAL A 98 1.97 -7.99 7.95
CA VAL A 98 2.92 -8.29 9.04
C VAL A 98 2.19 -8.31 10.38
N ASP A 99 2.48 -9.29 11.23
CA ASP A 99 1.96 -9.35 12.59
C ASP A 99 2.89 -8.58 13.54
N LEU A 100 2.40 -7.49 14.13
CA LEU A 100 3.12 -6.56 14.99
C LEU A 100 4.37 -5.96 14.32
N SER A 101 5.52 -6.59 14.50
CA SER A 101 6.82 -6.14 14.01
C SER A 101 7.39 -7.17 13.05
N ALA A 102 7.94 -6.70 11.93
CA ALA A 102 8.55 -7.57 10.92
C ALA A 102 9.67 -8.45 11.51
N GLU A 103 9.56 -9.76 11.29
CA GLU A 103 10.62 -10.74 11.49
C GLU A 103 11.32 -11.07 10.15
N ASP A 104 12.31 -11.96 10.17
CA ASP A 104 13.13 -12.28 8.98
C ASP A 104 12.26 -12.74 7.79
N GLU A 105 11.22 -13.54 8.03
CA GLU A 105 10.29 -14.00 6.98
C GLU A 105 9.47 -12.84 6.39
N ASP A 106 9.06 -11.88 7.22
CA ASP A 106 8.33 -10.69 6.73
C ASP A 106 9.23 -9.82 5.85
N ILE A 107 10.50 -9.69 6.21
CA ILE A 107 11.50 -8.94 5.42
C ILE A 107 11.70 -9.62 4.06
N GLU A 108 11.88 -10.95 4.03
CA GLU A 108 12.00 -11.70 2.77
C GLU A 108 10.74 -11.53 1.88
N ASN A 109 9.56 -11.53 2.49
CA ASN A 109 8.30 -11.30 1.77
C ASN A 109 8.17 -9.87 1.24
N LEU A 110 8.61 -8.86 2.00
CA LEU A 110 8.62 -7.45 1.57
C LEU A 110 9.64 -7.20 0.45
N GLU A 111 10.80 -7.86 0.50
CA GLU A 111 11.80 -7.82 -0.57
C GLU A 111 11.23 -8.45 -1.86
N ALA A 112 10.63 -9.65 -1.76
CA ALA A 112 9.98 -10.31 -2.89
C ALA A 112 8.80 -9.50 -3.45
N PHE A 113 8.06 -8.80 -2.60
CA PHE A 113 7.02 -7.85 -3.01
C PHE A 113 7.62 -6.70 -3.83
N ALA A 114 8.69 -6.07 -3.35
CA ALA A 114 9.35 -4.97 -4.05
C ALA A 114 9.91 -5.39 -5.42
N GLU A 115 10.50 -6.58 -5.51
CA GLU A 115 10.97 -7.16 -6.77
C GLU A 115 9.83 -7.33 -7.79
N LYS A 116 8.72 -7.95 -7.37
CA LYS A 116 7.54 -8.14 -8.24
C LYS A 116 6.90 -6.83 -8.69
N ILE A 117 6.77 -5.85 -7.79
CA ILE A 117 6.26 -4.51 -8.13
C ILE A 117 7.17 -3.85 -9.19
N SER A 118 8.49 -3.94 -9.00
CA SER A 118 9.47 -3.43 -9.96
C SER A 118 9.37 -4.11 -11.33
N GLU A 119 9.17 -5.43 -11.37
CA GLU A 119 9.00 -6.19 -12.62
C GLU A 119 7.70 -5.83 -13.34
N ALA A 120 6.63 -5.53 -12.61
CA ALA A 120 5.32 -5.18 -13.18
C ALA A 120 5.31 -3.84 -13.92
N LEU A 121 6.27 -2.94 -13.65
CA LEU A 121 6.42 -1.67 -14.36
C LEU A 121 7.06 -1.83 -15.76
N ALA A 122 7.74 -2.96 -16.02
CA ALA A 122 8.62 -3.16 -17.18
C ALA A 122 7.91 -3.53 -18.50
#